data_AF-A0A3F3A9T3-F1
#
_entry.id   AF-A0A3F3A9T3-F1
#
_cell.length_a   1.000
_cell.length_b   1.000
_cell.length_c   1.000
_cell.angle_alpha   90.00
_cell.angle_beta   90.00
_cell.angle_gamma   90.00
#
_symmetry.space_group_name_H-M   'P 1'
#
loop_
_entity.id
_entity.type
_entity.pdbx_description
1 polymer ?
#
loop_
_entity_poly.entity_id
_entity_poly.type
_entity_poly.pdbx_seq_one_letter_code
_entity_poly.pdbx_strand_id
1 'polypeptide(L)'
;MAYRLVYTEFWTDPKVLEEMTPEDRYFYLYLLTNPCTTNCGIYQITRKQMAFEIGHSTESINSLMDRFTNHHKLIMYNTETRELAIKNWGKYNLNKGGKPVLDCLTKELKEVKDKSLIKYVGENVKSEDLRQLYQSFIDMVKSHERDVPRKENDTVTSRGRIVPRQVDDTKASTNGEKQILRIYQGFNDTVTNRERVVPRQGDNTTTNTSTNTDTNTTTITSTKKSSYSGKSNIDVFKHLEKCNFIMSTMLMEKIAADIEIYGHSEVMKAAEISDENSKHSYNYLKGVLENRRRGEVKGGNSKQSIKELEREGLGFSV
;
A
#
# COMPACT_ATOMS: atom_id res chain seq x y z
N MET A 1 -11.69 -12.30 0.24
CA MET A 1 -11.08 -10.96 0.06
C MET A 1 -12.15 -10.01 -0.45
N ALA A 2 -12.15 -8.76 -0.01
CA ALA A 2 -13.03 -7.75 -0.60
C ALA A 2 -12.48 -7.36 -1.97
N TYR A 3 -13.37 -7.20 -2.95
CA TYR A 3 -13.03 -6.76 -4.31
C TYR A 3 -13.64 -5.37 -4.54
N ARG A 4 -12.84 -4.45 -5.09
CA ARG A 4 -13.28 -3.11 -5.46
C ARG A 4 -13.16 -2.93 -6.96
N LEU A 5 -14.28 -2.59 -7.59
CA LEU A 5 -14.32 -2.27 -9.01
C LEU A 5 -13.98 -0.79 -9.20
N VAL A 6 -13.03 -0.51 -10.08
CA VAL A 6 -12.75 0.85 -10.58
C VAL A 6 -12.94 0.83 -12.09
N TYR A 7 -13.81 1.70 -12.59
CA TYR A 7 -14.06 1.84 -14.03
C TYR A 7 -12.84 2.46 -14.71
N THR A 8 -12.49 1.96 -15.90
CA THR A 8 -11.36 2.47 -16.69
C THR A 8 -11.54 3.93 -17.09
N GLU A 9 -12.78 4.37 -17.19
CA GLU A 9 -13.24 5.74 -17.44
C GLU A 9 -12.71 6.73 -16.38
N PHE A 10 -12.26 6.24 -15.23
CA PHE A 10 -11.49 7.02 -14.27
C PHE A 10 -10.31 7.76 -14.93
N TRP A 11 -9.58 7.09 -15.83
CA TRP A 11 -8.40 7.66 -16.48
C TRP A 11 -8.72 8.65 -17.61
N THR A 12 -9.95 8.63 -18.11
CA THR A 12 -10.43 9.54 -19.17
C THR A 12 -11.37 10.61 -18.65
N ASP A 13 -11.64 10.64 -17.34
CA ASP A 13 -12.43 11.69 -16.72
C ASP A 13 -11.71 13.03 -16.87
N PRO A 14 -12.36 14.08 -17.42
CA PRO A 14 -11.70 15.37 -17.67
C PRO A 14 -11.08 15.99 -16.42
N LYS A 15 -11.71 15.81 -15.25
CA LYS A 15 -11.18 16.34 -13.98
C LYS A 15 -9.91 15.60 -13.58
N VAL A 16 -9.86 14.27 -13.75
CA VAL A 16 -8.66 13.47 -13.47
C VAL A 16 -7.54 13.76 -14.48
N LEU A 17 -7.88 14.01 -15.74
CA LEU A 17 -6.92 14.23 -16.81
C LEU A 17 -6.30 15.64 -16.78
N GLU A 18 -7.13 16.67 -16.59
CA GLU A 18 -6.74 18.07 -16.78
C GLU A 18 -6.53 18.84 -15.48
N GLU A 19 -7.30 18.52 -14.41
CA GLU A 19 -7.25 19.28 -13.15
C GLU A 19 -6.39 18.62 -12.07
N MET A 20 -6.07 17.32 -12.21
CA MET A 20 -5.30 16.56 -11.22
C MET A 20 -3.84 16.35 -11.59
N THR A 21 -2.98 16.59 -10.60
CA THR A 21 -1.57 16.20 -10.70
C THR A 21 -1.42 14.66 -10.77
N PRO A 22 -0.26 14.14 -11.21
CA PRO A 22 0.04 12.70 -11.09
C PRO A 22 -0.07 12.17 -9.66
N GLU A 23 0.28 12.97 -8.66
CA GLU A 23 0.15 12.58 -7.26
C GLU A 23 -1.33 12.50 -6.85
N ASP A 24 -2.14 13.50 -7.25
CA ASP A 24 -3.57 13.53 -6.94
C ASP A 24 -4.31 12.32 -7.50
N ARG A 25 -4.08 11.94 -8.77
CA ARG A 25 -4.80 10.81 -9.38
C ARG A 25 -4.48 9.48 -8.69
N TYR A 26 -3.24 9.25 -8.27
CA TYR A 26 -2.87 8.05 -7.52
C TYR A 26 -3.41 8.07 -6.10
N PHE A 27 -3.39 9.24 -5.45
CA PHE A 27 -4.04 9.41 -4.14
C PHE A 27 -5.54 9.16 -4.22
N TYR A 28 -6.21 9.62 -5.29
CA TYR A 28 -7.63 9.35 -5.47
C TYR A 28 -7.90 7.86 -5.65
N LEU A 29 -7.11 7.17 -6.48
CA LEU A 29 -7.22 5.73 -6.66
C LEU A 29 -7.04 4.99 -5.33
N TYR A 30 -6.06 5.39 -4.53
CA TYR A 30 -5.85 4.87 -3.18
C TYR A 30 -7.06 5.08 -2.27
N LEU A 31 -7.67 6.26 -2.25
CA LEU A 31 -8.88 6.52 -1.48
C LEU A 31 -10.04 5.60 -1.91
N LEU A 32 -10.16 5.29 -3.20
CA LEU A 32 -11.19 4.40 -3.70
C LEU A 32 -10.96 2.92 -3.34
N THR A 33 -9.70 2.49 -3.19
CA THR A 33 -9.35 1.05 -3.15
C THR A 33 -8.62 0.58 -1.90
N ASN A 34 -8.30 1.46 -0.95
CA ASN A 34 -7.59 1.06 0.27
C ASN A 34 -8.40 0.02 1.10
N PRO A 35 -7.74 -0.80 1.93
CA PRO A 35 -8.39 -1.88 2.68
C PRO A 35 -9.47 -1.43 3.66
N CYS A 36 -9.45 -0.18 4.12
CA CYS A 36 -10.45 0.37 5.03
C CYS A 36 -11.75 0.78 4.33
N THR A 37 -11.73 0.91 3.00
CA THR A 37 -12.88 1.39 2.22
C THR A 37 -14.09 0.45 2.37
N THR A 38 -15.22 0.98 2.82
CA THR A 38 -16.50 0.28 3.02
C THR A 38 -17.37 0.30 1.76
N ASN A 39 -18.51 -0.39 1.75
CA ASN A 39 -19.46 -0.33 0.64
C ASN A 39 -20.28 0.96 0.63
N CYS A 40 -20.51 1.58 1.79
CA CYS A 40 -21.21 2.86 1.91
C CYS A 40 -20.33 4.08 1.55
N GLY A 41 -19.02 3.88 1.31
CA GLY A 41 -18.09 4.95 0.93
C GLY A 41 -17.69 5.87 2.07
N ILE A 42 -17.92 5.42 3.32
CA ILE A 42 -17.57 6.14 4.56
C ILE A 42 -16.77 5.19 5.45
N TYR A 43 -15.55 5.56 5.79
CA TYR A 43 -14.66 4.69 6.55
C TYR A 43 -13.67 5.46 7.40
N GLN A 44 -13.20 4.82 8.47
CA GLN A 44 -12.22 5.40 9.38
C GLN A 44 -10.81 5.23 8.82
N ILE A 45 -10.07 6.33 8.64
CA ILE A 45 -8.68 6.32 8.22
C ILE A 45 -7.93 7.54 8.76
N THR A 46 -6.68 7.35 9.15
CA THR A 46 -5.84 8.43 9.70
C THR A 46 -4.85 8.93 8.66
N ARG A 47 -4.50 10.22 8.72
CA ARG A 47 -3.46 10.81 7.85
C ARG A 47 -2.11 10.10 7.97
N LYS A 48 -1.75 9.64 9.18
CA LYS A 48 -0.53 8.85 9.42
C LYS A 48 -0.59 7.48 8.74
N GLN A 49 -1.75 6.82 8.77
CA GLN A 49 -1.95 5.55 8.07
C GLN A 49 -1.83 5.74 6.55
N MET A 50 -2.46 6.77 5.99
CA MET A 50 -2.32 7.08 4.56
C MET A 50 -0.85 7.39 4.19
N ALA A 51 -0.14 8.14 5.03
CA ALA A 51 1.27 8.47 4.81
C ALA A 51 2.13 7.19 4.76
N PHE A 52 1.90 6.29 5.73
CA PHE A 52 2.58 5.01 5.79
C PHE A 52 2.26 4.11 4.59
N GLU A 53 0.98 3.93 4.24
CA GLU A 53 0.56 3.01 3.18
C GLU A 53 1.00 3.46 1.78
N ILE A 54 1.05 4.77 1.53
CA ILE A 54 1.46 5.32 0.23
C ILE A 54 2.98 5.57 0.18
N GLY A 55 3.65 5.65 1.32
CA GLY A 55 5.09 5.93 1.39
C GLY A 55 5.42 7.43 1.24
N HIS A 56 4.52 8.29 1.69
CA HIS A 56 4.73 9.75 1.69
C HIS A 56 4.88 10.30 3.11
N SER A 57 5.35 11.54 3.22
CA SER A 57 5.37 12.22 4.52
C SER A 57 3.96 12.61 4.96
N THR A 58 3.79 12.86 6.26
CA THR A 58 2.48 13.30 6.79
C THR A 58 2.09 14.67 6.23
N GLU A 59 3.07 15.53 5.95
CA GLU A 59 2.89 16.85 5.33
C GLU A 59 2.37 16.74 3.90
N SER A 60 2.92 15.83 3.09
CA SER A 60 2.42 15.55 1.74
C SER A 60 0.96 15.07 1.76
N ILE A 61 0.63 14.13 2.65
CA ILE A 61 -0.76 13.68 2.83
C ILE A 61 -1.66 14.81 3.31
N ASN A 62 -1.19 15.67 4.21
CA ASN A 62 -1.97 16.82 4.65
C ASN A 62 -2.29 17.76 3.47
N SER A 63 -1.33 18.01 2.59
CA SER A 63 -1.55 18.81 1.38
C SER A 63 -2.52 18.11 0.41
N LEU A 64 -2.37 16.81 0.18
CA LEU A 64 -3.29 16.02 -0.64
C LEU A 64 -4.72 16.08 -0.08
N MET A 65 -4.89 15.81 1.21
CA MET A 65 -6.19 15.87 1.90
C MET A 65 -6.84 17.26 1.78
N ASP A 66 -6.05 18.31 1.93
CA ASP A 66 -6.52 19.69 1.77
C ASP A 66 -6.98 19.96 0.33
N ARG A 67 -6.19 19.58 -0.68
CA ARG A 67 -6.59 19.68 -2.10
C ARG A 67 -7.87 18.91 -2.37
N PHE A 68 -8.00 17.68 -1.87
CA PHE A 68 -9.18 16.86 -2.10
C PHE A 68 -10.45 17.38 -1.41
N THR A 69 -10.30 18.02 -0.26
CA THR A 69 -11.42 18.60 0.50
C THR A 69 -11.83 19.96 -0.06
N ASN A 70 -10.86 20.85 -0.30
CA ASN A 70 -11.11 22.26 -0.57
C ASN A 70 -11.08 22.61 -2.06
N HIS A 71 -10.08 22.09 -2.80
CA HIS A 71 -9.89 22.38 -4.22
C HIS A 71 -10.77 21.47 -5.10
N HIS A 72 -10.53 20.16 -5.04
CA HIS A 72 -11.24 19.17 -5.85
C HIS A 72 -12.66 18.90 -5.35
N LYS A 73 -12.91 19.10 -4.04
CA LYS A 73 -14.19 18.85 -3.36
C LYS A 73 -14.75 17.45 -3.61
N LEU A 74 -13.86 16.46 -3.56
CA LEU A 74 -14.16 15.05 -3.82
C LEU A 74 -14.31 14.23 -2.54
N ILE A 75 -13.88 14.76 -1.39
CA ILE A 75 -14.02 14.10 -0.10
C ILE A 75 -14.51 15.07 0.97
N MET A 76 -15.04 14.48 2.04
CA MET A 76 -15.24 15.14 3.33
C MET A 76 -14.51 14.33 4.40
N TYR A 77 -13.77 14.99 5.28
CA TYR A 77 -13.01 14.35 6.35
C TYR A 77 -13.35 14.95 7.70
N ASN A 78 -13.75 14.12 8.65
CA ASN A 78 -13.94 14.51 10.04
C ASN A 78 -12.68 14.17 10.84
N THR A 79 -12.03 15.20 11.42
CA THR A 79 -10.79 15.05 12.19
C THR A 79 -11.01 14.38 13.55
N GLU A 80 -12.18 14.54 14.16
CA GLU A 80 -12.52 13.99 15.48
C GLU A 80 -12.81 12.48 15.39
N THR A 81 -13.69 12.09 14.47
CA THR A 81 -14.04 10.67 14.27
C THR A 81 -13.00 9.93 13.43
N ARG A 82 -12.15 10.68 12.71
CA ARG A 82 -11.17 10.20 11.72
C ARG A 82 -11.85 9.45 10.59
N GLU A 83 -13.05 9.87 10.21
CA GLU A 83 -13.83 9.29 9.12
C GLU A 83 -13.71 10.11 7.85
N LEU A 84 -13.58 9.42 6.73
CA LEU A 84 -13.53 9.97 5.39
C LEU A 84 -14.76 9.51 4.61
N ALA A 85 -15.40 10.43 3.90
CA ALA A 85 -16.49 10.16 2.98
C ALA A 85 -16.14 10.60 1.56
N ILE A 86 -16.42 9.74 0.58
CA ILE A 86 -16.12 9.99 -0.82
C ILE A 86 -17.35 10.53 -1.54
N LYS A 87 -17.22 11.67 -2.21
CA LYS A 87 -18.29 12.28 -2.98
C LYS A 87 -18.69 11.39 -4.15
N ASN A 88 -19.98 11.42 -4.49
CA ASN A 88 -20.54 10.65 -5.61
C ASN A 88 -20.31 9.13 -5.51
N TRP A 89 -20.00 8.60 -4.32
CA TRP A 89 -19.76 7.17 -4.16
C TRP A 89 -20.95 6.33 -4.64
N GLY A 90 -22.17 6.73 -4.26
CA GLY A 90 -23.40 6.07 -4.66
C GLY A 90 -23.64 6.04 -6.18
N LYS A 91 -23.19 7.06 -6.92
CA LYS A 91 -23.36 7.16 -8.37
C LYS A 91 -22.60 6.07 -9.13
N TYR A 92 -21.45 5.66 -8.62
CA TYR A 92 -20.52 4.77 -9.32
C TYR A 92 -20.46 3.37 -8.70
N ASN A 93 -20.59 3.27 -7.37
CA ASN A 93 -20.41 2.00 -6.65
C ASN A 93 -21.73 1.31 -6.26
N LEU A 94 -22.85 2.05 -6.26
CA LEU A 94 -24.15 1.53 -5.81
C LEU A 94 -25.16 1.37 -6.96
N ASN A 95 -24.68 0.85 -8.10
CA ASN A 95 -25.50 0.66 -9.31
C ASN A 95 -26.42 -0.56 -9.24
N LYS A 96 -26.03 -1.58 -8.46
CA LYS A 96 -26.81 -2.81 -8.26
C LYS A 96 -27.34 -2.82 -6.83
N GLY A 97 -28.67 -2.84 -6.71
CA GLY A 97 -29.34 -3.02 -5.43
C GLY A 97 -29.50 -4.49 -5.07
N GLY A 98 -30.44 -4.75 -4.17
CA GLY A 98 -30.80 -6.08 -3.71
C GLY A 98 -30.52 -6.27 -2.22
N LYS A 99 -31.17 -7.30 -1.66
CA LYS A 99 -31.14 -7.58 -0.23
C LYS A 99 -29.72 -7.70 0.36
N PRO A 100 -28.76 -8.40 -0.26
CA PRO A 100 -27.41 -8.50 0.30
C PRO A 100 -26.69 -7.14 0.39
N VAL A 101 -26.87 -6.28 -0.61
CA VAL A 101 -26.25 -4.93 -0.64
C VAL A 101 -26.89 -4.04 0.41
N LEU A 102 -28.23 -4.06 0.50
CA LEU A 102 -28.99 -3.31 1.51
C LEU A 102 -28.60 -3.73 2.94
N ASP A 103 -28.52 -5.03 3.21
CA ASP A 103 -28.17 -5.56 4.53
C ASP A 103 -26.73 -5.16 4.90
N CYS A 104 -25.79 -5.20 3.94
CA CYS A 104 -24.42 -4.75 4.14
C CYS A 104 -24.33 -3.26 4.44
N LEU A 105 -24.98 -2.42 3.61
CA LEU A 105 -25.01 -0.97 3.81
C LEU A 105 -25.66 -0.60 5.14
N THR A 106 -26.75 -1.27 5.51
CA THR A 106 -27.44 -1.04 6.78
C THR A 106 -26.51 -1.29 7.97
N LYS A 107 -25.67 -2.32 7.90
CA LYS A 107 -24.66 -2.58 8.93
C LYS A 107 -23.61 -1.46 8.99
N GLU A 108 -23.01 -1.12 7.85
CA GLU A 108 -21.94 -0.13 7.78
C GLU A 108 -22.43 1.27 8.20
N LEU A 109 -23.62 1.70 7.77
CA LEU A 109 -24.21 3.00 8.12
C LEU A 109 -24.52 3.16 9.62
N LYS A 110 -24.78 2.04 10.34
CA LYS A 110 -24.94 2.06 11.80
C LYS A 110 -23.62 2.35 12.50
N GLU A 111 -22.51 1.87 11.95
CA GLU A 111 -21.16 2.02 12.51
C GLU A 111 -20.56 3.41 12.28
N VAL A 112 -21.05 4.17 11.29
CA VAL A 112 -20.62 5.54 11.01
C VAL A 112 -20.93 6.45 12.21
N LYS A 113 -19.91 7.15 12.72
CA LYS A 113 -20.01 8.03 13.89
C LYS A 113 -20.53 9.41 13.49
N ASP A 114 -19.94 10.03 12.48
CA ASP A 114 -20.36 11.32 11.97
C ASP A 114 -21.48 11.17 10.93
N LYS A 115 -22.69 11.54 11.34
CA LYS A 115 -23.90 11.42 10.52
C LYS A 115 -23.96 12.44 9.37
N SER A 116 -23.18 13.53 9.43
CA SER A 116 -23.08 14.49 8.32
C SER A 116 -22.47 13.85 7.07
N LEU A 117 -21.57 12.87 7.25
CA LEU A 117 -20.96 12.09 6.17
C LEU A 117 -21.98 11.21 5.43
N ILE A 118 -22.97 10.67 6.16
CA ILE A 118 -24.05 9.88 5.56
C ILE A 118 -24.85 10.75 4.59
N LYS A 119 -25.17 11.98 5.00
CA LYS A 119 -25.86 12.95 4.13
C LYS A 119 -25.02 13.26 2.89
N TYR A 120 -23.72 13.54 3.08
CA TYR A 120 -22.80 13.86 2.00
C TYR A 120 -22.74 12.79 0.89
N VAL A 121 -22.72 11.51 1.27
CA VAL A 121 -22.73 10.40 0.30
C VAL A 121 -24.13 10.16 -0.30
N GLY A 122 -25.18 10.29 0.53
CA GLY A 122 -26.57 9.99 0.15
C GLY A 122 -27.12 10.87 -0.97
N GLU A 123 -26.63 12.10 -1.12
CA GLU A 123 -27.08 13.07 -2.13
C GLU A 123 -27.00 12.56 -3.58
N ASN A 124 -26.07 11.64 -3.86
CA ASN A 124 -25.77 11.18 -5.22
C ASN A 124 -26.09 9.70 -5.45
N VAL A 125 -26.99 9.14 -4.64
CA VAL A 125 -27.48 7.76 -4.80
C VAL A 125 -28.64 7.76 -5.81
N LYS A 126 -28.50 6.98 -6.90
CA LYS A 126 -29.52 6.90 -7.97
C LYS A 126 -30.68 5.97 -7.64
N SER A 127 -30.41 4.86 -6.96
CA SER A 127 -31.42 3.85 -6.66
C SER A 127 -32.37 4.33 -5.56
N GLU A 128 -33.67 4.19 -5.79
CA GLU A 128 -34.70 4.64 -4.86
C GLU A 128 -34.62 3.92 -3.51
N ASP A 129 -34.48 2.59 -3.51
CA ASP A 129 -34.39 1.79 -2.28
C ASP A 129 -33.18 2.20 -1.42
N LEU A 130 -32.05 2.46 -2.08
CA LEU A 130 -30.83 2.89 -1.42
C LEU A 130 -30.97 4.31 -0.90
N ARG A 131 -31.58 5.20 -1.68
CA ARG A 131 -31.86 6.58 -1.26
C ARG A 131 -32.75 6.61 -0.01
N GLN A 132 -33.80 5.79 0.02
CA GLN A 132 -34.68 5.63 1.19
C GLN A 132 -33.91 5.11 2.40
N LEU A 133 -32.99 4.16 2.20
CA LEU A 133 -32.12 3.69 3.28
C LEU A 133 -31.29 4.84 3.86
N TYR A 134 -30.54 5.59 3.04
CA TYR A 134 -29.75 6.73 3.52
C TYR A 134 -30.64 7.79 4.20
N GLN A 135 -31.81 8.09 3.62
CA GLN A 135 -32.76 9.04 4.18
C GLN A 135 -33.26 8.62 5.57
N SER A 136 -33.55 7.33 5.78
CA SER A 136 -33.98 6.81 7.09
C SER A 136 -32.94 7.04 8.19
N PHE A 137 -31.65 6.91 7.86
CA PHE A 137 -30.56 7.19 8.80
C PHE A 137 -30.42 8.69 9.08
N ILE A 138 -30.65 9.55 8.07
CA ILE A 138 -30.61 11.01 8.24
C ILE A 138 -31.78 11.46 9.13
N ASP A 139 -32.98 10.94 8.92
CA ASP A 139 -34.17 11.36 9.68
C ASP A 139 -34.18 10.83 11.11
N MET A 140 -33.61 9.64 11.35
CA MET A 140 -33.35 9.13 12.70
C MET A 140 -32.50 10.10 13.52
N VAL A 141 -31.52 10.77 12.90
CA VAL A 141 -30.68 11.75 13.60
C VAL A 141 -31.46 13.01 13.95
N LYS A 142 -32.30 13.50 13.02
CA LYS A 142 -33.16 14.67 13.26
C LYS A 142 -34.21 14.43 14.34
N SER A 143 -34.71 13.21 14.52
CA SER A 143 -35.62 12.91 15.63
C SER A 143 -34.88 12.96 16.96
N HIS A 144 -33.69 12.38 17.05
CA HIS A 144 -32.87 12.43 18.25
C HIS A 144 -32.47 13.86 18.64
N GLU A 145 -32.17 14.73 17.67
CA GLU A 145 -31.87 16.15 17.94
C GLU A 145 -33.08 16.95 18.45
N ARG A 146 -34.31 16.56 18.07
CA ARG A 146 -35.54 17.23 18.52
C ARG A 146 -35.96 16.83 19.94
N ASP A 147 -35.54 15.66 20.40
CA ASP A 147 -35.87 15.12 21.72
C ASP A 147 -34.86 15.50 22.82
N VAL A 148 -33.74 16.16 22.48
CA VAL A 148 -32.82 16.73 23.47
C VAL A 148 -33.31 18.12 23.89
N PRO A 149 -33.61 18.38 25.18
CA PRO A 149 -33.93 19.72 25.64
C PRO A 149 -32.74 20.64 25.38
N ARG A 150 -32.95 21.68 24.56
CA ARG A 150 -32.00 22.81 24.45
C ARG A 150 -31.77 23.35 25.86
N LYS A 151 -30.58 23.15 26.43
CA LYS A 151 -30.11 24.02 27.50
C LYS A 151 -29.79 25.37 26.87
N GLU A 152 -30.73 26.30 26.95
CA GLU A 152 -30.45 27.72 26.87
C GLU A 152 -29.42 28.05 27.95
N ASN A 153 -28.17 28.28 27.53
CA ASN A 153 -27.23 29.01 28.34
C ASN A 153 -27.10 30.40 27.73
N ASP A 154 -28.04 31.26 28.10
CA ASP A 154 -27.80 32.70 28.11
C ASP A 154 -26.76 33.00 29.18
N THR A 155 -25.59 33.48 28.77
CA THR A 155 -24.96 34.61 29.48
C THR A 155 -24.05 35.38 28.53
N VAL A 156 -24.55 36.52 28.07
CA VAL A 156 -23.71 37.62 27.57
C VAL A 156 -22.86 38.12 28.75
N THR A 157 -21.54 38.17 28.56
CA THR A 157 -20.70 39.09 29.34
C THR A 157 -19.70 39.83 28.45
N SER A 158 -19.56 41.10 28.76
CA SER A 158 -18.89 42.14 28.00
C SER A 158 -17.37 41.99 28.06
N ARG A 159 -16.76 41.65 26.92
CA ARG A 159 -15.50 42.21 26.38
C ARG A 159 -15.00 41.30 25.24
N GLY A 160 -15.24 41.74 24.02
CA GLY A 160 -14.79 41.05 22.82
C GLY A 160 -13.26 40.96 22.74
N ARG A 161 -12.75 39.73 22.74
CA ARG A 161 -11.53 39.33 22.03
C ARG A 161 -11.52 37.79 21.93
N ILE A 162 -11.74 37.25 20.72
CA ILE A 162 -11.47 35.84 20.42
C ILE A 162 -10.05 35.79 19.86
N VAL A 163 -9.14 35.17 20.59
CA VAL A 163 -7.85 34.69 20.06
C VAL A 163 -8.02 33.18 19.85
N PRO A 164 -7.70 32.62 18.67
CA PRO A 164 -7.70 31.17 18.48
C PRO A 164 -6.72 30.51 19.45
N ARG A 165 -7.24 29.64 20.33
CA ARG A 165 -6.42 28.78 21.18
C ARG A 165 -5.90 27.65 20.31
N GLN A 166 -4.59 27.63 20.03
CA GLN A 166 -3.91 26.41 19.59
C GLN A 166 -4.11 25.36 20.69
N VAL A 167 -4.76 24.25 20.35
CA VAL A 167 -4.87 23.09 21.23
C VAL A 167 -3.87 22.07 20.72
N ASP A 168 -2.80 21.89 21.48
CA ASP A 168 -1.86 20.78 21.32
C ASP A 168 -2.59 19.47 21.54
N ASP A 169 -2.57 18.62 20.51
CA ASP A 169 -3.02 17.24 20.55
C ASP A 169 -2.07 16.43 21.45
N THR A 170 -2.38 16.36 22.74
CA THR A 170 -1.85 15.28 23.55
C THR A 170 -2.91 14.76 24.51
N LYS A 171 -3.25 13.48 24.29
CA LYS A 171 -3.94 12.52 25.17
C LYS A 171 -5.42 12.26 24.86
N ALA A 172 -5.68 11.28 23.99
CA ALA A 172 -6.72 10.28 24.21
C ALA A 172 -6.52 8.98 23.37
N SER A 173 -6.59 7.84 24.08
CA SER A 173 -6.71 6.44 23.61
C SER A 173 -5.44 5.66 23.25
N THR A 174 -4.62 5.44 24.27
CA THR A 174 -3.34 4.72 24.25
C THR A 174 -3.42 3.21 24.00
N ASN A 175 -4.59 2.58 23.84
CA ASN A 175 -4.70 1.12 23.69
C ASN A 175 -4.88 0.65 22.24
N GLY A 176 -5.68 1.35 21.42
CA GLY A 176 -5.80 1.05 19.99
C GLY A 176 -4.53 1.44 19.21
N GLU A 177 -3.92 2.57 19.58
CA GLU A 177 -2.67 3.03 18.97
C GLU A 177 -1.49 2.12 19.28
N LYS A 178 -1.41 1.53 20.49
CA LYS A 178 -0.37 0.56 20.85
C LYS A 178 -0.52 -0.78 20.12
N GLN A 179 -1.75 -1.18 19.77
CA GLN A 179 -1.99 -2.44 19.07
C GLN A 179 -1.64 -2.30 17.57
N ILE A 180 -2.00 -1.17 16.96
CA ILE A 180 -1.62 -0.83 15.59
C ILE A 180 -0.09 -0.58 15.49
N LEU A 181 0.50 0.16 16.43
CA LEU A 181 1.94 0.41 16.46
C LEU A 181 2.77 -0.87 16.66
N ARG A 182 2.28 -1.88 17.40
CA ARG A 182 2.96 -3.19 17.50
C ARG A 182 2.90 -4.01 16.22
N ILE A 183 1.79 -3.94 15.49
CA ILE A 183 1.64 -4.60 14.18
C ILE A 183 2.63 -3.97 13.17
N TYR A 184 2.86 -2.65 13.25
CA TYR A 184 3.81 -1.94 12.39
C TYR A 184 5.29 -1.97 12.88
N GLN A 185 5.56 -2.01 14.19
CA GLN A 185 6.93 -2.15 14.72
C GLN A 185 7.52 -3.53 14.44
N GLY A 186 6.70 -4.59 14.49
CA GLY A 186 7.10 -5.91 14.02
C GLY A 186 7.45 -5.99 12.52
N PHE A 187 7.10 -4.95 11.75
CA PHE A 187 7.42 -4.81 10.33
C PHE A 187 8.65 -3.91 10.07
N ASN A 188 9.03 -3.02 11.00
CA ASN A 188 10.14 -2.08 10.86
C ASN A 188 11.44 -2.51 11.56
N ASP A 189 11.39 -3.37 12.58
CA ASP A 189 12.60 -3.88 13.25
C ASP A 189 13.50 -4.73 12.31
N THR A 190 12.97 -5.15 11.17
CA THR A 190 13.73 -5.82 10.09
C THR A 190 14.41 -4.84 9.11
N VAL A 191 14.14 -3.52 9.19
CA VAL A 191 14.58 -2.54 8.17
C VAL A 191 15.60 -1.52 8.70
N THR A 192 15.69 -1.26 10.01
CA THR A 192 16.51 -0.12 10.53
C THR A 192 17.77 -0.49 11.30
N ASN A 193 18.50 -1.55 10.89
CA ASN A 193 19.90 -1.69 11.30
C ASN A 193 20.83 -1.58 10.09
N ARG A 194 21.11 -0.33 9.70
CA ARG A 194 22.41 0.16 9.18
C ARG A 194 22.29 1.65 8.84
N GLU A 195 22.52 2.50 9.84
CA GLU A 195 22.97 3.87 9.55
C GLU A 195 24.35 3.78 8.87
N ARG A 196 24.46 4.32 7.66
CA ARG A 196 25.73 4.86 7.17
C ARG A 196 25.52 6.32 6.82
N VAL A 197 26.21 7.14 7.60
CA VAL A 197 26.49 8.56 7.40
C VAL A 197 26.91 8.80 5.94
N VAL A 198 26.23 9.74 5.28
CA VAL A 198 26.54 10.24 3.94
C VAL A 198 27.46 11.46 4.06
N PRO A 199 28.66 11.49 3.45
CA PRO A 199 29.32 12.75 3.13
C PRO A 199 28.78 13.28 1.80
N ARG A 200 28.38 14.55 1.78
CA ARG A 200 28.04 15.32 0.57
C ARG A 200 29.24 15.40 -0.37
N GLN A 201 29.02 15.22 -1.67
CA GLN A 201 29.97 15.57 -2.73
C GLN A 201 29.35 16.61 -3.66
N GLY A 202 30.12 17.66 -3.92
CA GLY A 202 29.85 18.68 -4.93
C GLY A 202 30.65 19.94 -4.62
N ASP A 203 31.90 20.01 -5.08
CA ASP A 203 32.29 20.99 -6.10
C ASP A 203 33.74 20.81 -6.54
N ASN A 204 33.92 20.75 -7.86
CA ASN A 204 35.20 20.73 -8.53
C ASN A 204 35.87 22.11 -8.40
N THR A 205 37.08 22.18 -7.85
CA THR A 205 38.08 23.15 -8.32
C THR A 205 39.49 22.59 -8.09
N THR A 206 40.23 22.58 -9.18
CA THR A 206 41.67 22.32 -9.34
C THR A 206 42.53 23.01 -8.29
N THR A 207 43.48 22.31 -7.66
CA THR A 207 44.88 22.73 -7.50
C THR A 207 45.74 21.63 -6.88
N ASN A 208 46.95 21.50 -7.43
CA ASN A 208 48.03 20.60 -7.00
C ASN A 208 48.47 20.86 -5.56
N THR A 209 48.94 19.83 -4.85
CA THR A 209 50.27 19.77 -4.19
C THR A 209 50.45 18.42 -3.47
N SER A 210 51.61 17.81 -3.68
CA SER A 210 52.13 16.60 -3.07
C SER A 210 52.33 16.71 -1.55
N THR A 211 52.22 15.59 -0.81
CA THR A 211 53.29 15.05 0.07
C THR A 211 52.86 13.75 0.77
N ASN A 212 53.82 12.84 0.91
CA ASN A 212 53.81 11.57 1.65
C ASN A 212 53.47 11.73 3.14
N THR A 213 52.97 10.65 3.77
CA THR A 213 53.63 9.90 4.88
C THR A 213 52.76 8.76 5.42
N ASP A 214 53.28 7.54 5.26
CA ASP A 214 53.46 6.44 6.22
C ASP A 214 52.55 6.20 7.44
N THR A 215 52.14 4.92 7.51
CA THR A 215 52.03 4.03 8.69
C THR A 215 51.04 4.36 9.82
N ASN A 216 50.04 3.50 10.02
CA ASN A 216 50.20 2.44 11.01
C ASN A 216 49.16 1.32 10.93
N THR A 217 49.72 0.12 10.97
CA THR A 217 49.14 -1.22 11.04
C THR A 217 48.42 -1.45 12.36
N THR A 218 47.25 -2.09 12.34
CA THR A 218 46.87 -3.07 13.37
C THR A 218 46.16 -4.23 12.69
N THR A 219 46.93 -5.30 12.54
CA THR A 219 46.54 -6.62 12.06
C THR A 219 45.87 -7.38 13.19
N ILE A 220 44.65 -7.90 12.98
CA ILE A 220 44.23 -9.18 13.56
C ILE A 220 43.62 -10.04 12.45
N THR A 221 44.52 -10.86 11.91
CA THR A 221 44.38 -12.27 11.53
C THR A 221 43.39 -12.68 10.44
N SER A 222 44.01 -13.06 9.32
CA SER A 222 43.45 -13.74 8.17
C SER A 222 43.17 -15.22 8.42
N THR A 223 42.09 -15.73 7.83
CA THR A 223 42.06 -17.07 7.23
C THR A 223 41.65 -16.95 5.75
N LYS A 224 42.62 -17.29 4.89
CA LYS A 224 42.54 -17.55 3.42
C LYS A 224 41.41 -18.57 3.13
N LYS A 225 40.77 -18.68 1.97
CA LYS A 225 41.03 -18.29 0.56
C LYS A 225 39.74 -18.64 -0.22
N SER A 226 39.31 -17.80 -1.16
CA SER A 226 38.83 -18.23 -2.49
C SER A 226 38.33 -17.02 -3.26
N SER A 227 39.13 -16.60 -4.23
CA SER A 227 38.80 -15.66 -5.28
C SER A 227 37.54 -16.11 -6.04
N TYR A 228 36.49 -15.29 -6.03
CA TYR A 228 35.41 -15.40 -7.01
C TYR A 228 35.05 -14.00 -7.49
N SER A 229 35.01 -13.83 -8.81
CA SER A 229 34.46 -12.64 -9.47
C SER A 229 32.97 -12.55 -9.13
N GLY A 230 32.65 -11.94 -7.98
CA GLY A 230 31.29 -11.91 -7.48
C GLY A 230 30.43 -11.03 -8.36
N LYS A 231 29.57 -11.64 -9.19
CA LYS A 231 28.36 -10.94 -9.68
C LYS A 231 27.66 -10.41 -8.43
N SER A 232 27.33 -9.12 -8.43
CA SER A 232 26.64 -8.52 -7.29
C SER A 232 25.19 -9.03 -7.28
N ASN A 233 24.54 -9.09 -6.11
CA ASN A 233 23.08 -9.30 -6.03
C ASN A 233 22.34 -8.30 -6.93
N ILE A 234 22.90 -7.09 -7.09
CA ILE A 234 22.40 -6.05 -8.00
C ILE A 234 22.31 -6.52 -9.45
N ASP A 235 23.23 -7.37 -9.91
CA ASP A 235 23.26 -7.88 -11.28
C ASP A 235 22.16 -8.91 -11.49
N VAL A 236 21.83 -9.70 -10.45
CA VAL A 236 20.71 -10.63 -10.46
C VAL A 236 19.39 -9.87 -10.49
N PHE A 237 19.22 -8.83 -9.66
CA PHE A 237 18.00 -8.03 -9.65
C PHE A 237 17.76 -7.36 -11.01
N LYS A 238 18.78 -6.73 -11.60
CA LYS A 238 18.69 -6.15 -12.95
C LYS A 238 18.34 -7.19 -14.01
N HIS A 239 18.83 -8.42 -13.87
CA HIS A 239 18.50 -9.49 -14.81
C HIS A 239 17.04 -9.94 -14.66
N LEU A 240 16.53 -10.02 -13.43
CA LEU A 240 15.13 -10.35 -13.20
C LEU A 240 14.18 -9.24 -13.68
N GLU A 241 14.55 -7.96 -13.55
CA GLU A 241 13.81 -6.85 -14.15
C GLU A 241 13.75 -6.97 -15.68
N LYS A 242 14.85 -7.38 -16.33
CA LYS A 242 14.87 -7.68 -17.77
C LYS A 242 13.97 -8.86 -18.15
N CYS A 243 13.79 -9.81 -17.23
CA CYS A 243 12.85 -10.93 -17.37
C CYS A 243 11.42 -10.55 -16.91
N ASN A 244 11.05 -9.26 -16.96
CA ASN A 244 9.71 -8.74 -16.61
C ASN A 244 9.23 -9.01 -15.16
N PHE A 245 10.12 -9.34 -14.23
CA PHE A 245 9.75 -9.38 -12.82
C PHE A 245 9.62 -7.96 -12.26
N ILE A 246 8.47 -7.66 -11.67
CA ILE A 246 8.25 -6.41 -10.93
C ILE A 246 9.00 -6.49 -9.61
N MET A 247 10.08 -5.71 -9.49
CA MET A 247 10.98 -5.79 -8.36
C MET A 247 10.48 -4.96 -7.17
N SER A 248 10.03 -5.64 -6.11
CA SER A 248 9.71 -5.01 -4.82
C SER A 248 10.79 -5.31 -3.78
N THR A 249 10.84 -4.54 -2.70
CA THR A 249 11.77 -4.77 -1.57
C THR A 249 11.63 -6.18 -0.99
N MET A 250 10.39 -6.62 -0.77
CA MET A 250 10.09 -7.98 -0.30
C MET A 250 10.54 -9.07 -1.29
N LEU A 251 10.46 -8.80 -2.60
CA LEU A 251 10.90 -9.74 -3.62
C LEU A 251 12.43 -9.81 -3.67
N MET A 252 13.12 -8.67 -3.59
CA MET A 252 14.58 -8.61 -3.52
C MET A 252 15.13 -9.34 -2.30
N GLU A 253 14.48 -9.23 -1.13
CA GLU A 253 14.87 -9.98 0.08
C GLU A 253 14.73 -11.50 -0.11
N LYS A 254 13.60 -11.94 -0.67
CA LYS A 254 13.37 -13.36 -0.97
C LYS A 254 14.37 -13.91 -1.99
N ILE A 255 14.64 -13.14 -3.04
CA ILE A 255 15.64 -13.49 -4.05
C ILE A 255 17.04 -13.47 -3.44
N ALA A 256 17.37 -12.52 -2.55
CA ALA A 256 18.67 -12.48 -1.88
C ALA A 256 18.90 -13.74 -1.03
N ALA A 257 17.88 -14.18 -0.28
CA ALA A 257 17.92 -15.44 0.44
C ALA A 257 18.09 -16.64 -0.51
N ASP A 258 17.41 -16.63 -1.66
CA ASP A 258 17.59 -17.67 -2.67
C ASP A 258 18.96 -17.61 -3.36
N ILE A 259 19.56 -16.42 -3.54
CA ILE A 259 20.93 -16.30 -4.05
C ILE A 259 21.91 -16.93 -3.06
N GLU A 260 21.71 -16.78 -1.75
CA GLU A 260 22.54 -17.45 -0.72
C GLU A 260 22.39 -18.98 -0.77
N ILE A 261 21.20 -19.48 -1.12
CA ILE A 261 20.90 -20.92 -1.12
C ILE A 261 21.28 -21.61 -2.44
N TYR A 262 21.00 -20.99 -3.59
CA TYR A 262 21.12 -21.58 -4.93
C TYR A 262 22.23 -20.93 -5.78
N GLY A 263 22.69 -19.74 -5.42
CA GLY A 263 23.71 -18.99 -6.15
C GLY A 263 23.14 -18.12 -7.28
N HIS A 264 23.91 -17.09 -7.63
CA HIS A 264 23.54 -16.06 -8.61
C HIS A 264 23.13 -16.64 -9.98
N SER A 265 23.86 -17.64 -10.47
CA SER A 265 23.61 -18.20 -11.81
C SER A 265 22.32 -19.01 -11.89
N GLU A 266 21.92 -19.71 -10.82
CA GLU A 266 20.73 -20.55 -10.86
C GLU A 266 19.46 -19.72 -10.71
N VAL A 267 19.53 -18.63 -9.94
CA VAL A 267 18.44 -17.65 -9.85
C VAL A 267 18.19 -16.96 -11.20
N MET A 268 19.24 -16.56 -11.92
CA MET A 268 19.09 -15.98 -13.27
C MET A 268 18.44 -16.98 -14.25
N LYS A 269 18.91 -18.24 -14.30
CA LYS A 269 18.30 -19.27 -15.16
C LYS A 269 16.85 -19.58 -14.79
N ALA A 270 16.51 -19.57 -13.51
CA ALA A 270 15.13 -19.76 -13.08
C ALA A 270 14.22 -18.60 -13.51
N ALA A 271 14.76 -17.38 -13.56
CA ALA A 271 14.06 -16.22 -14.09
C ALA A 271 13.81 -16.32 -15.59
N GLU A 272 14.81 -16.75 -16.38
CA GLU A 272 14.68 -17.00 -17.82
C GLU A 272 13.57 -18.01 -18.11
N ILE A 273 13.56 -19.15 -17.40
CA ILE A 273 12.50 -20.18 -17.54
C ILE A 273 11.13 -19.62 -17.15
N SER A 274 11.08 -18.77 -16.13
CA SER A 274 9.82 -18.13 -15.72
C SER A 274 9.29 -17.17 -16.78
N ASP A 275 10.18 -16.45 -17.46
CA ASP A 275 9.86 -15.54 -18.55
C ASP A 275 9.39 -16.28 -19.80
N GLU A 276 10.08 -17.35 -20.20
CA GLU A 276 9.67 -18.26 -21.28
C GLU A 276 8.25 -18.82 -21.07
N ASN A 277 7.88 -19.08 -19.81
CA ASN A 277 6.56 -19.57 -19.44
C ASN A 277 5.53 -18.46 -19.15
N SER A 278 5.89 -17.19 -19.33
CA SER A 278 5.06 -16.01 -19.03
C SER A 278 4.51 -16.01 -17.59
N LYS A 279 5.32 -16.49 -16.63
CA LYS A 279 4.94 -16.66 -15.22
C LYS A 279 5.93 -15.97 -14.30
N HIS A 280 5.77 -14.66 -14.14
CA HIS A 280 6.69 -13.77 -13.42
C HIS A 280 6.38 -13.63 -11.91
N SER A 281 5.81 -14.68 -11.30
CA SER A 281 5.54 -14.71 -9.86
C SER A 281 6.69 -15.35 -9.10
N TYR A 282 7.01 -14.85 -7.90
CA TYR A 282 8.03 -15.46 -7.04
C TYR A 282 7.75 -16.93 -6.75
N ASN A 283 6.49 -17.30 -6.51
CA ASN A 283 6.13 -18.69 -6.21
C ASN A 283 6.47 -19.63 -7.36
N TYR A 284 6.30 -19.17 -8.61
CA TYR A 284 6.68 -19.93 -9.78
C TYR A 284 8.20 -20.04 -9.92
N LEU A 285 8.92 -18.92 -9.81
CA LEU A 285 10.38 -18.89 -9.83
C LEU A 285 11.00 -19.79 -8.74
N LYS A 286 10.44 -19.76 -7.53
CA LYS A 286 10.83 -20.63 -6.41
C LYS A 286 10.57 -22.10 -6.72
N GLY A 287 9.42 -22.42 -7.31
CA GLY A 287 9.10 -23.77 -7.78
C GLY A 287 10.11 -24.28 -8.82
N VAL A 288 10.53 -23.42 -9.76
CA VAL A 288 11.58 -23.73 -10.74
C VAL A 288 12.91 -24.00 -10.04
N LEU A 289 13.34 -23.15 -9.10
CA LEU A 289 14.58 -23.34 -8.32
C LEU A 289 14.59 -24.65 -7.53
N GLU A 290 13.49 -24.97 -6.84
CA GLU A 290 13.39 -26.21 -6.06
C GLU A 290 13.38 -27.45 -6.94
N ASN A 291 12.71 -27.39 -8.09
CA ASN A 291 12.67 -28.51 -9.04
C ASN A 291 14.03 -28.76 -9.68
N ARG A 292 14.78 -27.70 -9.99
CA ARG A 292 16.17 -27.80 -10.47
C ARG A 292 17.09 -28.41 -9.42
N ARG A 293 16.99 -27.97 -8.16
CA ARG A 293 17.73 -28.57 -7.04
C ARG A 293 17.37 -30.04 -6.81
N ARG A 294 16.08 -30.41 -6.96
CA ARG A 294 15.64 -31.82 -6.90
C ARG A 294 16.17 -32.66 -8.07
N GLY A 295 16.31 -32.07 -9.26
CA GLY A 295 16.94 -32.71 -10.42
C GLY A 295 18.44 -32.97 -10.21
N GLU A 296 19.15 -32.07 -9.54
CA GLU A 296 20.57 -32.24 -9.19
C GLU A 296 20.78 -33.33 -8.11
N VAL A 297 19.93 -33.39 -7.09
CA VAL A 297 20.02 -34.39 -6.01
C VAL A 297 19.68 -35.82 -6.51
N LYS A 298 18.84 -35.96 -7.54
CA LYS A 298 18.56 -37.26 -8.19
C LYS A 298 19.53 -37.61 -9.33
N GLY A 299 20.38 -36.68 -9.73
CA GLY A 299 21.35 -36.83 -10.83
C GLY A 299 22.59 -37.69 -10.51
N GLY A 300 22.70 -38.23 -9.30
CA GLY A 300 23.80 -39.13 -8.90
C GLY A 300 23.73 -40.55 -9.48
N ASN A 301 22.61 -40.99 -10.05
CA ASN A 301 22.52 -42.23 -10.82
C ASN A 301 21.15 -42.34 -11.49
N SER A 302 21.04 -41.96 -12.77
CA SER A 302 20.00 -42.50 -13.68
C SER A 302 20.11 -41.89 -15.08
N LYS A 303 21.13 -42.30 -15.83
CA LYS A 303 21.11 -42.22 -17.30
C LYS A 303 20.12 -43.21 -17.96
N GLN A 304 19.19 -43.80 -17.21
CA GLN A 304 18.23 -44.79 -17.74
C GLN A 304 16.77 -44.33 -17.78
N SER A 305 16.35 -43.26 -17.09
CA SER A 305 14.90 -42.97 -16.96
C SER A 305 14.26 -42.14 -18.08
N ILE A 306 15.03 -41.63 -19.05
CA ILE A 306 14.47 -40.79 -20.15
C ILE A 306 14.15 -41.61 -21.41
N LYS A 307 14.69 -42.83 -21.56
CA LYS A 307 14.36 -43.73 -22.70
C LYS A 307 13.17 -44.67 -22.45
N GLU A 308 12.55 -44.60 -21.28
CA GLU A 308 11.50 -45.53 -20.86
C GLU A 308 10.10 -44.88 -20.78
N LEU A 309 10.02 -43.55 -20.84
CA LEU A 309 8.74 -42.82 -20.87
C LEU A 309 8.25 -42.46 -22.28
N GLU A 310 9.07 -42.67 -23.32
CA GLU A 310 8.69 -42.49 -24.73
C GLU A 310 8.17 -43.79 -25.39
N ARG A 311 8.05 -44.90 -24.65
CA ARG A 311 7.63 -46.21 -25.20
C ARG A 311 6.21 -46.67 -24.87
N GLU A 312 5.46 -46.00 -24.01
CA GLU A 312 4.12 -46.45 -23.57
C GLU A 312 2.95 -45.54 -23.98
N GLY A 313 3.05 -44.88 -25.13
CA GLY A 313 2.04 -43.90 -25.57
C GLY A 313 1.61 -43.97 -27.03
N LEU A 314 1.45 -45.17 -27.61
CA LEU A 314 0.69 -45.35 -28.86
C LEU A 314 -0.29 -46.52 -28.74
N GLY A 315 -1.55 -46.25 -29.11
CA GLY A 315 -2.61 -47.24 -29.26
C GLY A 315 -4.00 -46.63 -29.11
N PHE A 316 -4.34 -45.60 -29.89
CA PHE A 316 -5.16 -45.67 -31.11
C PHE A 316 -6.69 -45.90 -30.91
N SER A 317 -7.41 -44.88 -31.39
CA SER A 317 -8.57 -44.95 -32.29
C SER A 317 -10.00 -45.11 -31.74
N VAL A 318 -10.83 -44.22 -32.33
CA VAL A 318 -12.30 -44.06 -32.33
C VAL A 318 -12.88 -43.31 -31.14
#